data_AF-A0A7M7Q4I8-F1
#
_entry.id   AF-A0A7M7Q4I8-F1
#
_cell.length_a   1.000
_cell.length_b   1.000
_cell.length_c   1.000
_cell.angle_alpha   90.00
_cell.angle_beta   90.00
_cell.angle_gamma   90.00
#
_symmetry.space_group_name_H-M   'P 1'
#
loop_
_entity.id
_entity.type
_entity.pdbx_description
1 polymer ?
#
loop_
_entity_poly.entity_id
_entity_poly.type
_entity_poly.pdbx_seq_one_letter_code
_entity_poly.pdbx_strand_id
1 'polypeptide(L)'
;MFQHIPQDLQHRLLIMTADHSEDTMEHCKLLLLLLKRFPQTVATHGPRLVETLLTAEKHSHPGKAVNGFRKLLACEALPLLGAAPVELNARLSLRLLCKAVEFYFAYIQQPQDNQITKPWDKLFQVVELIGKKLGWELSNLFTLPWSRETYCDRLQQYANAHTASLGEELVVRQLLICSVVVLIRILNEHAALISSDETTYCLVEAFADPIPTAGEPKVKKRKREEPIGIVITSDGEYSGNGLALAVKLYDLIHSSEYLQRETAKIIQQMRLESWLNPFSNDLAMYKGMHHDLLLTLPQENSLCAQLQLASTCFFVKDYKSMIEYITLVANALPSAQGRVSNNLTVPAIRHLHYLPLTRFTVLQYCCRLLLTAIKESFSWPGGGGDLAIGNALVLLQIDWPQEAGMMSIITQKIMSRRCFSYPLFQAYIICVDILEELTYLWTDHGGGILLDIAVNTGILQNRRISTRGADKGVREEVKQTMRRQAARDGVDALDELLQRFILNEKKALQHSLIVR
;
A
#
# COMPACT_ATOMS: atom_id res chain seq x y z
N MET A 1 -1.18 -21.48 -53.14
CA MET A 1 -2.01 -22.61 -53.63
C MET A 1 -3.45 -22.55 -53.11
N PHE A 2 -3.72 -22.60 -51.79
CA PHE A 2 -5.10 -22.55 -51.24
C PHE A 2 -5.89 -21.29 -51.60
N GLN A 3 -5.25 -20.11 -51.65
CA GLN A 3 -5.90 -18.84 -52.00
C GLN A 3 -6.41 -18.77 -53.45
N HIS A 4 -5.94 -19.64 -54.36
CA HIS A 4 -6.33 -19.64 -55.77
C HIS A 4 -7.44 -20.64 -56.11
N ILE A 5 -7.93 -21.38 -55.11
CA ILE A 5 -9.03 -22.35 -55.23
C ILE A 5 -10.38 -21.62 -55.08
N PRO A 6 -11.47 -22.03 -55.77
CA PRO A 6 -12.80 -21.46 -55.55
C PRO A 6 -13.26 -21.53 -54.08
N GLN A 7 -13.99 -20.50 -53.62
CA GLN A 7 -14.42 -20.38 -52.21
C GLN A 7 -15.23 -21.59 -51.72
N ASP A 8 -16.10 -22.16 -52.56
CA ASP A 8 -16.89 -23.34 -52.20
C ASP A 8 -16.02 -24.59 -51.94
N LEU A 9 -14.96 -24.74 -52.74
CA LEU A 9 -14.00 -25.83 -52.58
C LEU A 9 -13.11 -25.61 -51.36
N GLN A 10 -12.68 -24.37 -51.11
CA GLN A 10 -11.95 -24.00 -49.89
C GLN A 10 -12.77 -24.32 -48.62
N HIS A 11 -14.07 -23.98 -48.64
CA HIS A 11 -14.99 -24.26 -47.55
C HIS A 11 -15.14 -25.77 -47.29
N ARG A 12 -15.41 -26.57 -48.35
CA ARG A 12 -15.53 -28.03 -48.23
C ARG A 12 -14.23 -28.69 -47.76
N LEU A 13 -13.10 -28.26 -48.30
CA LEU A 13 -11.78 -28.75 -47.88
C LEU A 13 -11.55 -28.48 -46.39
N LEU A 14 -11.79 -27.26 -45.91
CA LEU A 14 -11.61 -26.92 -44.49
C LEU A 14 -12.49 -27.76 -43.56
N ILE A 15 -13.76 -27.97 -43.91
CA ILE A 15 -14.66 -28.83 -43.13
C ILE A 15 -14.16 -30.28 -43.12
N MET A 16 -13.85 -30.83 -44.30
CA MET A 16 -13.36 -32.21 -44.41
C MET A 16 -12.06 -32.40 -43.64
N THR A 17 -11.10 -31.48 -43.76
CA THR A 17 -9.83 -31.57 -43.02
C THR A 17 -10.04 -31.42 -41.52
N ALA A 18 -10.95 -30.55 -41.08
CA ALA A 18 -11.29 -30.43 -39.67
C ALA A 18 -11.90 -31.74 -39.13
N ASP A 19 -12.90 -32.31 -39.80
CA ASP A 19 -13.59 -33.52 -39.33
C ASP A 19 -12.69 -34.77 -39.31
N HIS A 20 -11.64 -34.82 -40.15
CA HIS A 20 -10.65 -35.92 -40.17
C HIS A 20 -9.39 -35.62 -39.35
N SER A 21 -9.33 -34.52 -38.60
CA SER A 21 -8.18 -34.20 -37.76
C SER A 21 -8.15 -35.11 -36.53
N GLU A 22 -7.06 -35.88 -36.37
CA GLU A 22 -6.85 -36.75 -35.21
C GLU A 22 -6.49 -35.95 -33.94
N ASP A 23 -5.80 -34.82 -34.10
CA ASP A 23 -5.47 -33.93 -33.00
C ASP A 23 -6.61 -32.93 -32.75
N THR A 24 -7.05 -32.87 -31.48
CA THR A 24 -8.18 -32.02 -31.08
C THR A 24 -7.84 -30.52 -31.13
N MET A 25 -6.59 -30.15 -30.90
CA MET A 25 -6.15 -28.75 -30.97
C MET A 25 -6.15 -28.27 -32.43
N GLU A 26 -5.59 -29.05 -33.35
CA GLU A 26 -5.62 -28.78 -34.78
C GLU A 26 -7.05 -28.74 -35.31
N HIS A 27 -7.93 -29.65 -34.87
CA HIS A 27 -9.37 -29.58 -35.17
C HIS A 27 -9.98 -28.22 -34.79
N CYS A 28 -9.70 -27.74 -33.58
CA CYS A 28 -10.21 -26.45 -33.11
C CYS A 28 -9.65 -25.26 -33.90
N LYS A 29 -8.35 -25.29 -34.24
CA LYS A 29 -7.72 -24.25 -35.08
C LYS A 29 -8.29 -24.21 -36.50
N LEU A 30 -8.55 -25.37 -37.11
CA LEU A 30 -9.15 -25.47 -38.44
C LEU A 30 -10.59 -24.96 -38.43
N LEU A 31 -11.38 -25.31 -37.40
CA LEU A 31 -12.72 -24.74 -37.22
C LEU A 31 -12.66 -23.21 -37.03
N LEU A 32 -11.75 -22.69 -36.20
CA LEU A 32 -11.57 -21.23 -36.06
C LEU A 32 -11.22 -20.55 -37.40
N LEU A 33 -10.36 -21.18 -38.20
CA LEU A 33 -10.01 -20.68 -39.53
C LEU A 33 -11.22 -20.68 -40.47
N LEU A 34 -12.06 -21.73 -40.43
CA LEU A 34 -13.33 -21.80 -41.16
C LEU A 34 -14.24 -20.63 -40.75
N LEU A 35 -14.45 -20.43 -39.44
CA LEU A 35 -15.31 -19.37 -38.91
C LEU A 35 -14.85 -17.97 -39.31
N LYS A 36 -13.54 -17.71 -39.30
CA LYS A 36 -12.96 -16.43 -39.72
C LYS A 36 -13.11 -16.16 -41.21
N ARG A 37 -12.94 -17.19 -42.04
CA ARG A 37 -12.94 -17.06 -43.51
C ARG A 37 -14.35 -17.07 -44.09
N PHE A 38 -15.28 -17.76 -43.44
CA PHE A 38 -16.67 -17.92 -43.87
C PHE A 38 -17.63 -17.58 -42.72
N PRO A 39 -17.89 -16.29 -42.44
CA PRO A 39 -18.70 -15.85 -41.30
C PRO A 39 -20.11 -16.47 -41.22
N GLN A 40 -20.69 -16.87 -42.35
CA GLN A 40 -21.96 -17.59 -42.42
C GLN A 40 -21.96 -18.92 -41.67
N THR A 41 -20.78 -19.51 -41.45
CA THR A 41 -20.61 -20.79 -40.74
C THR A 41 -20.60 -20.64 -39.21
N VAL A 42 -20.54 -19.41 -38.69
CA VAL A 42 -20.43 -19.15 -37.25
C VAL A 42 -21.66 -19.63 -36.49
N ALA A 43 -22.86 -19.47 -37.06
CA ALA A 43 -24.10 -19.96 -36.44
C ALA A 43 -24.16 -21.49 -36.35
N THR A 44 -23.59 -22.20 -37.32
CA THR A 44 -23.67 -23.67 -37.40
C THR A 44 -22.54 -24.37 -36.66
N HIS A 45 -21.30 -23.90 -36.81
CA HIS A 45 -20.11 -24.56 -36.26
C HIS A 45 -19.58 -23.91 -34.98
N GLY A 46 -19.97 -22.66 -34.69
CA GLY A 46 -19.52 -21.92 -33.51
C GLY A 46 -19.85 -22.59 -32.17
N PRO A 47 -21.12 -22.97 -31.91
CA PRO A 47 -21.48 -23.66 -30.67
C PRO A 47 -20.75 -25.00 -30.49
N ARG A 48 -20.58 -25.78 -31.58
CA ARG A 48 -19.83 -27.04 -31.56
C ARG A 48 -18.37 -26.82 -31.19
N LEU A 49 -17.72 -25.81 -31.77
CA LEU A 49 -16.34 -25.44 -31.42
C LEU A 49 -16.20 -25.13 -29.92
N VAL A 50 -17.13 -24.35 -29.35
CA VAL A 50 -17.12 -24.02 -27.92
C VAL A 50 -17.23 -25.28 -27.06
N GLU A 51 -18.13 -26.20 -27.40
CA GLU A 51 -18.30 -27.46 -26.70
C GLU A 51 -17.03 -28.32 -26.76
N THR A 52 -16.41 -28.43 -27.94
CA THR A 52 -15.14 -29.15 -28.11
C THR A 52 -14.03 -28.53 -27.27
N LEU A 53 -13.88 -27.20 -27.29
CA LEU A 53 -12.86 -26.49 -26.50
C LEU A 53 -13.04 -26.72 -24.99
N LEU A 54 -14.29 -26.63 -24.49
CA LEU A 54 -14.60 -26.87 -23.08
C LEU A 54 -14.35 -28.32 -22.66
N THR A 55 -14.69 -29.27 -23.53
CA THR A 55 -14.54 -30.70 -23.27
C THR A 55 -13.07 -31.09 -23.30
N ALA A 56 -12.32 -30.64 -24.30
CA ALA A 56 -10.88 -30.91 -24.42
C ALA A 56 -10.10 -30.32 -23.24
N GLU A 57 -10.42 -29.08 -22.84
CA GLU A 57 -9.82 -28.47 -21.65
C GLU A 57 -10.06 -29.32 -20.40
N LYS A 58 -11.30 -29.76 -20.17
CA LYS A 58 -11.66 -30.51 -18.96
C LYS A 58 -10.82 -31.78 -18.80
N HIS A 59 -10.51 -32.47 -19.90
CA HIS A 59 -9.75 -33.72 -19.87
C HIS A 59 -8.24 -33.49 -19.84
N SER A 60 -7.73 -32.55 -20.65
CA SER A 60 -6.29 -32.37 -20.84
C SER A 60 -5.66 -31.42 -19.81
N HIS A 61 -6.41 -30.46 -19.27
CA HIS A 61 -5.88 -29.38 -18.42
C HIS A 61 -6.81 -29.06 -17.23
N PRO A 62 -7.16 -30.05 -16.38
CA PRO A 62 -8.08 -29.84 -15.28
C PRO A 62 -7.54 -28.78 -14.32
N GLY A 63 -8.33 -27.72 -14.13
CA GLY A 63 -8.02 -26.65 -13.18
C GLY A 63 -6.81 -25.79 -13.54
N LYS A 64 -6.33 -25.75 -14.78
CA LYS A 64 -5.30 -24.77 -15.23
C LYS A 64 -5.95 -23.67 -16.06
N ALA A 65 -5.91 -22.43 -15.59
CA ALA A 65 -6.51 -21.30 -16.29
C ALA A 65 -5.75 -20.95 -17.59
N VAL A 66 -4.42 -20.88 -17.55
CA VAL A 66 -3.60 -20.61 -18.74
C VAL A 66 -3.27 -21.94 -19.43
N ASN A 67 -3.92 -22.19 -20.58
CA ASN A 67 -3.68 -23.36 -21.43
C ASN A 67 -4.08 -23.05 -22.90
N GLY A 68 -3.65 -23.89 -23.84
CA GLY A 68 -3.87 -23.69 -25.27
C GLY A 68 -5.35 -23.62 -25.68
N PHE A 69 -6.21 -24.47 -25.11
CA PHE A 69 -7.64 -24.49 -25.43
C PHE A 69 -8.34 -23.24 -24.90
N ARG A 70 -8.04 -22.83 -23.66
CA ARG A 70 -8.61 -21.60 -23.09
C ARG A 70 -8.10 -20.34 -23.79
N LYS A 71 -6.86 -20.35 -24.28
CA LYS A 71 -6.32 -19.28 -25.13
C LYS A 71 -7.11 -19.13 -26.42
N LEU A 72 -7.34 -20.22 -27.17
CA LEU A 72 -8.18 -20.21 -28.38
C LEU A 72 -9.61 -19.75 -28.07
N LEU A 73 -10.19 -20.21 -26.96
CA LEU A 73 -11.52 -19.80 -26.53
C LEU A 73 -11.59 -18.29 -26.27
N ALA A 74 -10.74 -17.77 -25.38
CA ALA A 74 -10.80 -16.39 -24.89
C ALA A 74 -10.29 -15.36 -25.90
N CYS A 75 -9.26 -15.68 -26.69
CA CYS A 75 -8.62 -14.74 -27.60
C CYS A 75 -9.26 -14.73 -28.99
N GLU A 76 -9.90 -15.83 -29.41
CA GLU A 76 -10.36 -15.98 -30.79
C GLU A 76 -11.84 -16.36 -30.89
N ALA A 77 -12.26 -17.46 -30.24
CA ALA A 77 -13.63 -17.97 -30.40
C ALA A 77 -14.67 -16.99 -29.84
N LEU A 78 -14.47 -16.47 -28.61
CA LEU A 78 -15.44 -15.57 -27.98
C LEU A 78 -15.56 -14.22 -28.70
N PRO A 79 -14.46 -13.54 -29.12
CA PRO A 79 -14.58 -12.35 -29.96
C PRO A 79 -15.37 -12.58 -31.25
N LEU A 80 -15.15 -13.72 -31.93
CA LEU A 80 -15.87 -14.05 -33.16
C LEU A 80 -17.37 -14.28 -32.91
N LEU A 81 -17.70 -15.07 -31.89
CA LEU A 81 -19.09 -15.38 -31.55
C LEU A 81 -19.85 -14.16 -31.00
N GLY A 82 -19.16 -13.31 -30.23
CA GLY A 82 -19.73 -12.09 -29.68
C GLY A 82 -20.06 -11.05 -30.74
N ALA A 83 -19.24 -10.96 -31.80
CA ALA A 83 -19.47 -10.05 -32.93
C ALA A 83 -20.49 -10.59 -33.95
N ALA A 84 -20.63 -11.91 -34.07
CA ALA A 84 -21.55 -12.53 -35.02
C ALA A 84 -23.01 -12.47 -34.53
N PRO A 85 -24.02 -12.47 -35.42
CA PRO A 85 -25.44 -12.55 -35.05
C PRO A 85 -25.85 -13.98 -34.64
N VAL A 86 -25.10 -14.59 -33.73
CA VAL A 86 -25.39 -15.91 -33.16
C VAL A 86 -26.01 -15.77 -31.78
N GLU A 87 -27.05 -16.55 -31.51
CA GLU A 87 -27.65 -16.67 -30.19
C GLU A 87 -26.92 -17.73 -29.38
N LEU A 88 -26.30 -17.29 -28.27
CA LEU A 88 -25.72 -18.18 -27.28
C LEU A 88 -26.61 -18.15 -26.05
N ASN A 89 -26.89 -19.33 -25.49
CA ASN A 89 -27.62 -19.46 -24.22
C ASN A 89 -26.96 -18.58 -23.15
N ALA A 90 -27.74 -17.73 -22.48
CA ALA A 90 -27.25 -16.80 -21.45
C ALA A 90 -26.41 -17.47 -20.35
N ARG A 91 -26.80 -18.67 -19.88
CA ARG A 91 -26.02 -19.42 -18.87
C ARG A 91 -24.67 -19.86 -19.41
N LEU A 92 -24.62 -20.29 -20.67
CA LEU A 92 -23.37 -20.66 -21.32
C LEU A 92 -22.50 -19.42 -21.52
N SER A 93 -23.05 -18.34 -22.08
CA SER A 93 -22.36 -17.06 -22.28
C SER A 93 -21.71 -16.53 -21.00
N LEU A 94 -22.44 -16.57 -19.88
CA LEU A 94 -21.91 -16.17 -18.58
C LEU A 94 -20.75 -17.07 -18.12
N ARG A 95 -20.87 -18.39 -18.27
CA ARG A 95 -19.80 -19.34 -17.94
C ARG A 95 -18.56 -19.10 -18.80
N LEU A 96 -18.74 -18.83 -20.08
CA LEU A 96 -17.65 -18.54 -21.02
C LEU A 96 -16.96 -17.23 -20.67
N LEU A 97 -17.73 -16.19 -20.34
CA LEU A 97 -17.20 -14.92 -19.87
C LEU A 97 -16.34 -15.10 -18.62
N CYS A 98 -16.84 -15.80 -17.60
CA CYS A 98 -16.06 -16.06 -16.39
C CYS A 98 -14.74 -16.81 -16.69
N LYS A 99 -14.76 -17.81 -17.57
CA LYS A 99 -13.54 -18.52 -18.00
C LYS A 99 -12.55 -17.60 -18.72
N ALA A 100 -13.04 -16.69 -19.57
CA ALA A 100 -12.19 -15.73 -20.25
C ALA A 100 -11.57 -14.73 -19.27
N VAL A 101 -12.36 -14.19 -18.33
CA VAL A 101 -11.85 -13.30 -17.27
C VAL A 101 -10.75 -13.99 -16.46
N GLU A 102 -11.00 -15.22 -15.97
CA GLU A 102 -10.02 -16.03 -15.23
C GLU A 102 -8.74 -16.26 -16.06
N PHE A 103 -8.87 -16.56 -17.35
CA PHE A 103 -7.73 -16.73 -18.26
C PHE A 103 -6.88 -15.47 -18.36
N TYR A 104 -7.49 -14.31 -18.64
CA TYR A 104 -6.75 -13.06 -18.81
C TYR A 104 -6.09 -12.64 -17.51
N PHE A 105 -6.78 -12.74 -16.36
CA PHE A 105 -6.16 -12.47 -15.06
C PHE A 105 -4.94 -13.36 -14.81
N ALA A 106 -5.07 -14.67 -14.98
CA ALA A 106 -3.95 -15.59 -14.77
C ALA A 106 -2.78 -15.31 -15.74
N TYR A 107 -3.07 -14.99 -17.00
CA TYR A 107 -2.06 -14.65 -18.01
C TYR A 107 -1.36 -13.32 -17.71
N ILE A 108 -2.10 -12.30 -17.24
CA ILE A 108 -1.52 -11.00 -16.87
C ILE A 108 -0.60 -11.15 -15.65
N GLN A 109 -1.00 -11.95 -14.66
CA GLN A 109 -0.20 -12.18 -13.47
C GLN A 109 1.08 -12.97 -13.78
N GLN A 110 0.99 -13.97 -14.66
CA GLN A 110 2.09 -14.85 -15.03
C GLN A 110 2.06 -15.13 -16.55
N PRO A 111 2.63 -14.22 -17.38
CA PRO A 111 2.67 -14.42 -18.81
C PRO A 111 3.57 -15.61 -19.16
N GLN A 112 3.03 -16.64 -19.81
CA GLN A 112 3.81 -17.79 -20.29
C GLN A 112 4.50 -17.53 -21.65
N ASP A 113 4.00 -16.55 -22.39
CA ASP A 113 4.51 -16.11 -23.67
C ASP A 113 4.19 -14.62 -23.86
N ASN A 114 4.76 -13.99 -24.90
CA ASN A 114 4.45 -12.60 -25.27
C ASN A 114 3.51 -12.51 -26.48
N GLN A 115 2.69 -13.53 -26.73
CA GLN A 115 1.85 -13.59 -27.93
C GLN A 115 0.58 -12.72 -27.82
N ILE A 116 0.10 -12.43 -26.60
CA ILE A 116 -1.07 -11.58 -26.40
C ILE A 116 -0.61 -10.14 -26.15
N THR A 117 -0.69 -9.32 -27.18
CA THR A 117 -0.44 -7.89 -27.07
C THR A 117 -1.64 -7.19 -26.41
N LYS A 118 -1.36 -6.33 -25.42
CA LYS A 118 -2.37 -5.58 -24.66
C LYS A 118 -3.52 -6.46 -24.11
N PRO A 119 -3.23 -7.38 -23.17
CA PRO A 119 -4.21 -8.35 -22.66
C PRO A 119 -5.44 -7.70 -22.02
N TRP A 120 -5.31 -6.51 -21.44
CA TRP A 120 -6.41 -5.76 -20.86
C TRP A 120 -7.42 -5.27 -21.89
N ASP A 121 -6.96 -4.74 -23.04
CA ASP A 121 -7.83 -4.32 -24.13
C ASP A 121 -8.61 -5.51 -24.70
N LYS A 122 -7.95 -6.67 -24.80
CA LYS A 122 -8.58 -7.93 -25.23
C LYS A 122 -9.61 -8.45 -24.24
N LEU A 123 -9.31 -8.37 -22.94
CA LEU A 123 -10.27 -8.69 -21.88
C LEU A 123 -11.49 -7.77 -21.97
N PHE A 124 -11.29 -6.46 -22.05
CA PHE A 124 -12.39 -5.48 -22.13
C PHE A 124 -13.26 -5.70 -23.36
N GLN A 125 -12.66 -6.00 -24.51
CA GLN A 125 -13.38 -6.39 -25.72
C GLN A 125 -14.26 -7.63 -25.50
N VAL A 126 -13.78 -8.65 -24.80
CA VAL A 126 -14.58 -9.85 -24.51
C VAL A 126 -15.73 -9.54 -23.54
N VAL A 127 -15.49 -8.75 -22.48
CA VAL A 127 -16.54 -8.32 -21.55
C VAL A 127 -17.61 -7.50 -22.26
N GLU A 128 -17.21 -6.61 -23.17
CA GLU A 128 -18.12 -5.82 -24.00
C GLU A 128 -18.99 -6.72 -24.88
N LEU A 129 -18.38 -7.56 -25.72
CA LEU A 129 -19.09 -8.35 -26.72
C LEU A 129 -20.02 -9.38 -26.08
N ILE A 130 -19.54 -10.12 -25.07
CA ILE A 130 -20.36 -11.12 -24.39
C ILE A 130 -21.37 -10.46 -23.46
N GLY A 131 -21.04 -9.32 -22.84
CA GLY A 131 -21.99 -8.51 -22.07
C GLY A 131 -23.16 -8.03 -22.93
N LYS A 132 -22.92 -7.59 -24.16
CA LYS A 132 -23.99 -7.24 -25.13
C LYS A 132 -24.89 -8.43 -25.45
N LYS A 133 -24.31 -9.64 -25.63
CA LYS A 133 -25.08 -10.89 -25.81
C LYS A 133 -25.91 -11.28 -24.61
N LEU A 134 -25.49 -10.88 -23.41
CA LEU A 134 -26.22 -11.07 -22.15
C LEU A 134 -27.23 -9.95 -21.86
N GLY A 135 -27.32 -8.93 -22.71
CA GLY A 135 -28.20 -7.77 -22.49
C GLY A 135 -27.73 -6.84 -21.37
N TRP A 136 -26.43 -6.81 -21.05
CA TRP A 136 -25.89 -5.99 -19.98
C TRP A 136 -25.72 -4.54 -20.40
N GLU A 137 -26.27 -3.63 -19.60
CA GLU A 137 -26.10 -2.18 -19.78
C GLU A 137 -24.65 -1.75 -19.55
N LEU A 138 -24.00 -2.35 -18.54
CA LEU A 138 -22.59 -2.10 -18.20
C LEU A 138 -21.61 -2.55 -19.27
N SER A 139 -22.02 -3.37 -20.25
CA SER A 139 -21.13 -3.82 -21.33
C SER A 139 -20.54 -2.64 -22.12
N ASN A 140 -21.32 -1.57 -22.30
CA ASN A 140 -20.90 -0.38 -23.02
C ASN A 140 -19.77 0.39 -22.31
N LEU A 141 -19.58 0.19 -20.99
CA LEU A 141 -18.50 0.81 -20.24
C LEU A 141 -17.13 0.45 -20.85
N PHE A 142 -16.98 -0.78 -21.32
CA PHE A 142 -15.73 -1.33 -21.84
C PHE A 142 -15.40 -0.88 -23.28
N THR A 143 -16.28 -0.09 -23.91
CA THR A 143 -15.99 0.58 -25.20
C THR A 143 -15.20 1.88 -25.02
N LEU A 144 -15.23 2.46 -23.82
CA LEU A 144 -14.61 3.74 -23.53
C LEU A 144 -13.09 3.59 -23.37
N PRO A 145 -12.31 4.64 -23.63
CA PRO A 145 -10.91 4.67 -23.24
C PRO A 145 -10.78 4.48 -21.72
N TRP A 146 -9.79 3.68 -21.32
CA TRP A 146 -9.58 3.36 -19.90
C TRP A 146 -9.31 4.61 -19.06
N SER A 147 -10.12 4.79 -18.01
CA SER A 147 -9.96 5.83 -17.00
C SER A 147 -10.49 5.30 -15.66
N ARG A 148 -9.63 5.23 -14.65
CA ARG A 148 -9.99 4.68 -13.32
C ARG A 148 -11.23 5.36 -12.75
N GLU A 149 -11.22 6.69 -12.75
CA GLU A 149 -12.30 7.55 -12.23
C GLU A 149 -13.60 7.34 -13.00
N THR A 150 -13.54 7.41 -14.33
CA THR A 150 -14.74 7.25 -15.19
C THR A 150 -15.39 5.88 -14.98
N TYR A 151 -14.59 4.81 -14.89
CA TYR A 151 -15.11 3.46 -14.68
C TYR A 151 -15.72 3.28 -13.29
N CYS A 152 -15.02 3.74 -12.24
CA CYS A 152 -15.55 3.71 -10.88
C CYS A 152 -16.86 4.51 -10.75
N ASP A 153 -16.92 5.72 -11.29
CA ASP A 153 -18.10 6.58 -11.23
C ASP A 153 -19.30 5.94 -11.94
N ARG A 154 -19.09 5.32 -13.10
CA ARG A 154 -20.15 4.63 -13.85
C ARG A 154 -20.68 3.41 -13.12
N LEU A 155 -19.81 2.62 -12.48
CA LEU A 155 -20.22 1.48 -11.65
C LEU A 155 -21.02 1.94 -10.43
N GLN A 156 -20.58 3.01 -9.77
CA GLN A 156 -21.31 3.58 -8.63
C GLN A 156 -22.66 4.15 -9.06
N GLN A 157 -22.73 4.86 -10.19
CA GLN A 157 -23.99 5.36 -10.76
C GLN A 157 -24.96 4.22 -11.06
N TYR A 158 -24.47 3.12 -11.63
CA TYR A 158 -25.28 1.94 -11.92
C TYR A 158 -25.86 1.33 -10.64
N ALA A 159 -25.04 1.14 -9.60
CA ALA A 159 -25.49 0.60 -8.32
C ALA A 159 -26.50 1.52 -7.60
N ASN A 160 -26.28 2.84 -7.67
CA ASN A 160 -27.20 3.82 -7.11
C ASN A 160 -28.54 3.84 -7.86
N ALA A 161 -28.52 3.71 -9.19
CA ALA A 161 -29.74 3.64 -10.00
C ALA A 161 -30.55 2.36 -9.74
N HIS A 162 -29.87 1.27 -9.40
CA HIS A 162 -30.47 -0.05 -9.21
C HIS A 162 -30.55 -0.48 -7.74
N THR A 163 -30.46 0.45 -6.78
CA THR A 163 -30.41 0.11 -5.35
C THR A 163 -31.61 -0.75 -4.90
N ALA A 164 -32.80 -0.50 -5.45
CA ALA A 164 -34.01 -1.30 -5.17
C ALA A 164 -33.99 -2.71 -5.79
N SER A 165 -33.18 -2.93 -6.84
CA SER A 165 -33.05 -4.19 -7.58
C SER A 165 -31.76 -4.94 -7.27
N LEU A 166 -31.01 -4.57 -6.21
CA LEU A 166 -29.79 -5.27 -5.77
C LEU A 166 -30.03 -6.68 -5.18
N GLY A 167 -31.25 -7.22 -5.33
CA GLY A 167 -31.57 -8.63 -5.11
C GLY A 167 -31.83 -9.42 -6.41
N GLU A 168 -31.86 -8.76 -7.56
CA GLU A 168 -32.06 -9.41 -8.86
C GLU A 168 -30.75 -9.98 -9.39
N GLU A 169 -30.78 -11.26 -9.78
CA GLU A 169 -29.60 -11.99 -10.22
C GLU A 169 -28.87 -11.29 -11.38
N LEU A 170 -29.61 -10.77 -12.37
CA LEU A 170 -29.02 -10.13 -13.56
C LEU A 170 -28.28 -8.83 -13.21
N VAL A 171 -28.90 -7.96 -12.41
CA VAL A 171 -28.34 -6.68 -11.95
C VAL A 171 -27.07 -6.93 -11.15
N VAL A 172 -27.15 -7.84 -10.19
CA VAL A 172 -26.02 -8.19 -9.32
C VAL A 172 -24.88 -8.84 -10.12
N ARG A 173 -25.19 -9.74 -11.04
CA ARG A 173 -24.16 -10.44 -11.84
C ARG A 173 -23.36 -9.47 -12.71
N GLN A 174 -24.02 -8.54 -13.40
CA GLN A 174 -23.30 -7.56 -14.23
C GLN A 174 -22.47 -6.61 -13.35
N LEU A 175 -23.05 -6.11 -12.24
CA LEU A 175 -22.35 -5.20 -11.34
C LEU A 175 -21.09 -5.86 -10.78
N LEU A 176 -21.20 -7.10 -10.30
CA LEU A 176 -20.08 -7.83 -9.71
C LEU A 176 -18.99 -8.13 -10.72
N ILE A 177 -19.31 -8.71 -11.88
CA ILE A 177 -18.29 -9.08 -12.87
C ILE A 177 -17.58 -7.84 -13.41
N CYS A 178 -18.33 -6.77 -13.72
CA CYS A 178 -17.72 -5.53 -14.20
C CYS A 178 -16.88 -4.86 -13.11
N SER A 179 -17.36 -4.81 -11.87
CA SER A 179 -16.61 -4.23 -10.74
C SER A 179 -15.34 -5.01 -10.42
N VAL A 180 -15.38 -6.35 -10.48
CA VAL A 180 -14.19 -7.19 -10.29
C VAL A 180 -13.17 -6.95 -11.39
N VAL A 181 -13.60 -6.89 -12.67
CA VAL A 181 -12.68 -6.60 -13.79
C VAL A 181 -11.98 -5.24 -13.62
N VAL A 182 -12.74 -4.21 -13.23
CA VAL A 182 -12.19 -2.87 -13.00
C VAL A 182 -11.31 -2.84 -11.75
N LEU A 183 -11.73 -3.46 -10.65
CA LEU A 183 -10.97 -3.55 -9.40
C LEU A 183 -9.61 -4.20 -9.63
N ILE A 184 -9.57 -5.36 -10.28
CA ILE A 184 -8.32 -6.09 -10.53
C ILE A 184 -7.41 -5.30 -11.48
N ARG A 185 -7.96 -4.57 -12.47
CA ARG A 185 -7.15 -3.65 -13.30
C ARG A 185 -6.53 -2.54 -12.48
N ILE A 186 -7.30 -1.91 -11.58
CA ILE A 186 -6.81 -0.86 -10.69
C ILE A 186 -5.73 -1.42 -9.76
N LEU A 187 -5.95 -2.60 -9.16
CA LEU A 187 -4.98 -3.25 -8.28
C LEU A 187 -3.69 -3.62 -9.03
N ASN A 188 -3.79 -4.08 -10.27
CA ASN A 188 -2.61 -4.38 -11.10
C ASN A 188 -1.79 -3.12 -11.40
N GLU A 189 -2.44 -2.02 -11.78
CA GLU A 189 -1.75 -0.74 -12.00
C GLU A 189 -1.19 -0.17 -10.69
N HIS A 190 -1.93 -0.32 -9.60
CA HIS A 190 -1.49 0.10 -8.28
C HIS A 190 -0.24 -0.65 -7.83
N ALA A 191 -0.24 -1.98 -7.94
CA ALA A 191 0.89 -2.85 -7.61
C ALA A 191 2.16 -2.45 -8.40
N ALA A 192 2.02 -2.15 -9.68
CA ALA A 192 3.13 -1.70 -10.52
C ALA A 192 3.71 -0.32 -10.11
N LEU A 193 2.89 0.54 -9.49
CA LEU A 193 3.32 1.86 -9.02
C LEU A 193 3.99 1.81 -7.65
N ILE A 194 3.59 0.88 -6.78
CA ILE A 194 4.18 0.71 -5.44
C ILE A 194 5.35 -0.27 -5.41
N SER A 195 5.55 -1.06 -6.46
CA SER A 195 6.66 -1.99 -6.60
C SER A 195 7.35 -1.75 -7.93
N SER A 196 8.29 -0.82 -7.94
CA SER A 196 9.21 -0.61 -9.06
C SER A 196 10.50 -1.41 -8.85
N ASP A 197 11.25 -1.65 -9.93
CA ASP A 197 12.56 -2.32 -9.86
C ASP A 197 13.57 -1.59 -8.97
N GLU A 198 13.40 -0.28 -8.77
CA GLU A 198 14.31 0.57 -7.98
C GLU A 198 13.87 0.77 -6.53
N THR A 199 12.56 0.83 -6.27
CA THR A 199 12.02 1.14 -4.94
C THR A 199 10.65 0.49 -4.74
N THR A 200 10.52 -0.20 -3.61
CA THR A 200 9.26 -0.75 -3.11
C THR A 200 8.70 0.17 -2.04
N TYR A 201 7.38 0.36 -2.03
CA TYR A 201 6.66 1.18 -1.06
C TYR A 201 5.82 0.31 -0.13
N CYS A 202 5.65 0.76 1.10
CA CYS A 202 4.81 0.13 2.11
C CYS A 202 3.80 1.15 2.64
N LEU A 203 2.52 0.78 2.67
CA LEU A 203 1.48 1.64 3.24
C LEU A 203 1.55 1.58 4.76
N VAL A 204 1.74 2.74 5.39
CA VAL A 204 1.70 2.90 6.85
C VAL A 204 0.76 4.03 7.22
N GLU A 205 0.26 4.02 8.46
CA GLU A 205 -0.49 5.17 8.99
C GLU A 205 0.48 6.19 9.58
N ALA A 206 0.58 7.33 8.92
CA ALA A 206 1.50 8.39 9.27
C ALA A 206 0.82 9.45 10.15
N PHE A 207 1.52 10.56 10.40
CA PHE A 207 1.14 11.51 11.44
C PHE A 207 0.22 12.58 10.86
N ALA A 208 -0.83 12.91 11.61
CA ALA A 208 -1.79 13.93 11.25
C ALA A 208 -1.74 15.06 12.27
N ASP A 209 -1.57 16.30 11.79
CA ASP A 209 -1.73 17.47 12.63
C ASP A 209 -3.21 17.89 12.64
N PRO A 210 -3.84 17.97 13.81
CA PRO A 210 -5.24 18.37 13.90
C PRO A 210 -5.38 19.80 13.38
N ILE A 211 -6.24 19.98 12.36
CA ILE A 211 -6.53 21.30 11.79
C ILE A 211 -7.10 22.16 12.91
N PRO A 212 -6.50 23.31 13.25
CA PRO A 212 -7.11 24.23 14.20
C PRO A 212 -8.45 24.67 13.64
N THR A 213 -9.54 24.32 14.32
CA THR A 213 -10.87 24.84 14.03
C THR A 213 -10.85 26.34 14.31
N ALA A 214 -10.47 27.13 13.30
CA ALA A 214 -10.50 28.58 13.41
C ALA A 214 -11.94 29.03 13.63
N GLY A 215 -12.17 29.66 14.79
CA GLY A 215 -13.33 30.49 15.01
C GLY A 215 -13.35 31.65 14.00
N GLU A 216 -14.53 31.82 13.40
CA GLU A 216 -15.03 32.98 12.63
C GLU A 216 -14.68 33.18 11.14
N PRO A 217 -15.64 33.73 10.36
CA PRO A 217 -15.73 33.51 8.93
C PRO A 217 -15.14 34.66 8.11
N LYS A 218 -14.39 34.35 7.06
CA LYS A 218 -14.10 35.31 5.97
C LYS A 218 -14.35 34.71 4.59
N VAL A 219 -15.57 35.00 4.13
CA VAL A 219 -16.08 35.22 2.77
C VAL A 219 -15.17 34.93 1.54
N LYS A 220 -15.68 34.00 0.72
CA LYS A 220 -15.58 33.82 -0.76
C LYS A 220 -14.22 33.47 -1.41
N LYS A 221 -14.04 32.16 -1.63
CA LYS A 221 -13.89 31.58 -3.00
C LYS A 221 -14.50 30.18 -3.02
N ARG A 222 -15.43 29.93 -3.95
CA ARG A 222 -16.07 28.63 -4.17
C ARG A 222 -15.05 27.64 -4.74
N LYS A 223 -14.53 26.77 -3.89
CA LYS A 223 -14.26 25.36 -4.20
C LYS A 223 -14.80 24.59 -3.01
N ARG A 224 -15.60 23.56 -3.25
CA ARG A 224 -16.25 22.75 -2.20
C ARG A 224 -15.14 22.07 -1.40
N GLU A 225 -14.67 22.69 -0.31
CA GLU A 225 -13.76 22.05 0.63
C GLU A 225 -14.58 21.00 1.39
N GLU A 226 -14.51 19.77 0.91
CA GLU A 226 -14.92 18.59 1.68
C GLU A 226 -14.06 18.55 2.96
N PRO A 227 -14.62 18.12 4.11
CA PRO A 227 -13.82 17.95 5.31
C PRO A 227 -12.66 17.00 4.97
N ILE A 228 -11.42 17.43 5.23
CA ILE A 228 -10.21 16.69 4.86
C ILE A 228 -10.23 15.36 5.63
N GLY A 229 -10.75 14.32 4.97
CA GLY A 229 -10.91 12.97 5.51
C GLY A 229 -9.57 12.25 5.59
N ILE A 230 -9.50 11.05 5.02
CA ILE A 230 -8.24 10.31 4.88
C ILE A 230 -7.40 10.98 3.78
N VAL A 231 -6.20 11.44 4.12
CA VAL A 231 -5.21 11.91 3.14
C VAL A 231 -4.22 10.80 2.89
N ILE A 232 -3.89 10.55 1.62
CA ILE A 232 -2.86 9.59 1.22
C ILE A 232 -1.73 10.37 0.55
N THR A 233 -0.50 10.18 1.04
CA THR A 233 0.69 10.81 0.46
C THR A 233 1.74 9.76 0.06
N SER A 234 2.71 10.19 -0.73
CA SER A 234 3.92 9.45 -1.07
C SER A 234 5.02 10.46 -1.38
N ASP A 235 6.28 10.07 -1.18
CA ASP A 235 7.42 10.85 -1.67
C ASP A 235 7.74 10.57 -3.15
N GLY A 236 7.07 9.60 -3.76
CA GLY A 236 7.14 9.33 -5.20
C GLY A 236 6.07 10.07 -6.01
N GLU A 237 5.99 9.74 -7.30
CA GLU A 237 4.97 10.30 -8.21
C GLU A 237 3.56 9.74 -7.95
N TYR A 238 3.43 8.71 -7.11
CA TYR A 238 2.17 8.03 -6.85
C TYR A 238 1.33 8.73 -5.77
N SER A 239 0.12 9.18 -6.12
CA SER A 239 -0.76 9.93 -5.23
C SER A 239 -1.74 9.10 -4.37
N GLY A 240 -1.63 7.77 -4.35
CA GLY A 240 -2.55 6.92 -3.59
C GLY A 240 -3.96 6.78 -4.16
N ASN A 241 -4.31 7.49 -5.23
CA ASN A 241 -5.66 7.49 -5.83
C ASN A 241 -6.14 6.08 -6.23
N GLY A 242 -5.22 5.21 -6.68
CA GLY A 242 -5.54 3.83 -7.03
C GLY A 242 -6.11 3.03 -5.84
N LEU A 243 -5.53 3.20 -4.65
CA LEU A 243 -6.02 2.55 -3.43
C LEU A 243 -7.41 3.05 -3.06
N ALA A 244 -7.61 4.37 -3.01
CA ALA A 244 -8.90 4.96 -2.64
C ALA A 244 -10.04 4.48 -3.55
N LEU A 245 -9.80 4.39 -4.87
CA LEU A 245 -10.77 3.85 -5.82
C LEU A 245 -11.00 2.34 -5.65
N ALA A 246 -9.94 1.57 -5.39
CA ALA A 246 -10.06 0.13 -5.09
C ALA A 246 -10.89 -0.12 -3.83
N VAL A 247 -10.70 0.66 -2.77
CA VAL A 247 -11.51 0.59 -1.54
C VAL A 247 -12.97 0.91 -1.83
N LYS A 248 -13.26 1.97 -2.60
CA LYS A 248 -14.63 2.31 -3.00
C LYS A 248 -15.31 1.16 -3.75
N LEU A 249 -14.63 0.54 -4.70
CA LEU A 249 -15.17 -0.61 -5.44
C LEU A 249 -15.31 -1.86 -4.55
N TYR A 250 -14.37 -2.08 -3.63
CA TYR A 250 -14.47 -3.17 -2.65
C TYR A 250 -15.69 -2.98 -1.75
N ASP A 251 -15.91 -1.78 -1.23
CA ASP A 251 -17.09 -1.46 -0.42
C ASP A 251 -18.38 -1.59 -1.23
N LEU A 252 -18.37 -1.21 -2.50
CA LEU A 252 -19.51 -1.38 -3.41
C LEU A 252 -19.94 -2.84 -3.53
N ILE A 253 -19.00 -3.76 -3.82
CA ILE A 253 -19.29 -5.20 -3.97
C ILE A 253 -19.51 -5.93 -2.64
N HIS A 254 -19.30 -5.26 -1.50
CA HIS A 254 -19.61 -5.77 -0.15
C HIS A 254 -20.73 -4.99 0.56
N SER A 255 -21.47 -4.15 -0.16
CA SER A 255 -22.48 -3.24 0.40
C SER A 255 -23.73 -3.92 0.98
N SER A 256 -23.99 -5.19 0.63
CA SER A 256 -25.08 -6.00 1.17
C SER A 256 -24.63 -7.43 1.42
N GLU A 257 -25.27 -8.16 2.36
CA GLU A 257 -24.94 -9.57 2.62
C GLU A 257 -25.07 -10.45 1.37
N TYR A 258 -26.04 -10.15 0.50
CA TYR A 258 -26.22 -10.88 -0.76
C TYR A 258 -25.02 -10.69 -1.68
N LEU A 259 -24.59 -9.43 -1.86
CA LEU A 259 -23.40 -9.11 -2.66
C LEU A 259 -22.14 -9.73 -2.07
N GLN A 260 -21.98 -9.75 -0.75
CA GLN A 260 -20.83 -10.40 -0.10
C GLN A 260 -20.77 -11.90 -0.41
N ARG A 261 -21.92 -12.61 -0.33
CA ARG A 261 -22.00 -14.05 -0.65
C ARG A 261 -21.71 -14.34 -2.12
N GLU A 262 -22.23 -13.52 -3.04
CA GLU A 262 -21.97 -13.68 -4.47
C GLU A 262 -20.52 -13.29 -4.84
N THR A 263 -19.95 -12.27 -4.20
CA THR A 263 -18.54 -11.89 -4.34
C THR A 263 -17.63 -13.04 -3.93
N ALA A 264 -17.89 -13.70 -2.80
CA ALA A 264 -17.13 -14.87 -2.36
C ALA A 264 -17.16 -16.01 -3.41
N LYS A 265 -18.31 -16.27 -4.04
CA LYS A 265 -18.43 -17.25 -5.13
C LYS A 265 -17.59 -16.86 -6.35
N ILE A 266 -17.59 -15.58 -6.72
CA ILE A 266 -16.80 -15.08 -7.86
C ILE A 266 -15.30 -15.16 -7.58
N ILE A 267 -14.85 -14.79 -6.37
CA ILE A 267 -13.46 -14.91 -5.94
C ILE A 267 -12.99 -16.35 -6.09
N GLN A 268 -13.76 -17.32 -5.58
CA GLN A 268 -13.43 -18.73 -5.70
C GLN A 268 -13.48 -19.22 -7.16
N GLN A 269 -14.49 -18.79 -7.93
CA GLN A 269 -14.67 -19.22 -9.32
C GLN A 269 -13.53 -18.74 -10.22
N MET A 270 -13.04 -17.52 -10.01
CA MET A 270 -11.99 -16.89 -10.84
C MET A 270 -10.60 -16.91 -10.19
N ARG A 271 -10.47 -17.49 -8.99
CA ARG A 271 -9.22 -17.63 -8.22
C ARG A 271 -8.53 -16.28 -7.97
N LEU A 272 -9.27 -15.35 -7.41
CA LEU A 272 -8.84 -13.97 -7.23
C LEU A 272 -8.02 -13.74 -5.97
N GLU A 273 -7.77 -14.78 -5.16
CA GLU A 273 -7.06 -14.67 -3.89
C GLU A 273 -5.66 -14.07 -4.08
N SER A 274 -4.96 -14.46 -5.14
CA SER A 274 -3.61 -13.95 -5.46
C SER A 274 -3.58 -12.45 -5.78
N TRP A 275 -4.70 -11.87 -6.21
CA TRP A 275 -4.85 -10.46 -6.50
C TRP A 275 -5.32 -9.66 -5.29
N LEU A 276 -6.19 -10.25 -4.46
CA LEU A 276 -6.83 -9.57 -3.34
C LEU A 276 -6.00 -9.65 -2.06
N ASN A 277 -5.18 -10.70 -1.87
CA ASN A 277 -4.36 -10.86 -0.66
C ASN A 277 -3.36 -9.70 -0.46
N PRO A 278 -2.61 -9.22 -1.48
CA PRO A 278 -1.75 -8.05 -1.29
C PRO A 278 -2.53 -6.79 -0.90
N PHE A 279 -3.79 -6.68 -1.34
CA PHE A 279 -4.66 -5.54 -1.06
C PHE A 279 -5.33 -5.63 0.32
N SER A 280 -5.46 -6.80 0.94
CA SER A 280 -6.23 -6.95 2.19
C SER A 280 -5.61 -6.19 3.36
N ASN A 281 -4.28 -6.22 3.49
CA ASN A 281 -3.56 -5.49 4.52
C ASN A 281 -3.68 -3.97 4.30
N ASP A 282 -3.52 -3.51 3.05
CA ASP A 282 -3.68 -2.10 2.70
C ASP A 282 -5.12 -1.61 2.90
N LEU A 283 -6.13 -2.44 2.62
CA LEU A 283 -7.53 -2.17 2.88
C LEU A 283 -7.80 -2.02 4.39
N ALA A 284 -7.25 -2.93 5.21
CA ALA A 284 -7.39 -2.86 6.66
C ALA A 284 -6.70 -1.63 7.25
N MET A 285 -5.50 -1.29 6.76
CA MET A 285 -4.80 -0.06 7.12
C MET A 285 -5.62 1.18 6.74
N TYR A 286 -6.14 1.21 5.51
CA TYR A 286 -6.99 2.29 5.02
C TYR A 286 -8.23 2.50 5.90
N LYS A 287 -8.90 1.40 6.25
CA LYS A 287 -10.08 1.41 7.11
C LYS A 287 -9.77 1.66 8.60
N GLY A 288 -8.51 1.64 9.02
CA GLY A 288 -8.12 1.80 10.42
C GLY A 288 -8.46 0.59 11.29
N MET A 289 -8.53 -0.60 10.69
CA MET A 289 -8.85 -1.85 11.37
C MET A 289 -7.59 -2.44 12.03
N HIS A 290 -7.05 -1.72 13.02
CA HIS A 290 -5.80 -2.05 13.69
C HIS A 290 -5.82 -3.43 14.37
N HIS A 291 -6.94 -3.79 14.99
CA HIS A 291 -7.05 -5.10 15.66
C HIS A 291 -7.01 -6.26 14.67
N ASP A 292 -7.61 -6.12 13.50
CA ASP A 292 -7.59 -7.16 12.47
C ASP A 292 -6.17 -7.35 11.92
N LEU A 293 -5.44 -6.24 11.69
CA LEU A 293 -4.05 -6.27 11.27
C LEU A 293 -3.13 -7.00 12.26
N LEU A 294 -3.36 -6.84 13.57
CA LEU A 294 -2.61 -7.55 14.62
C LEU A 294 -2.86 -9.07 14.61
N LEU A 295 -3.97 -9.53 14.04
CA LEU A 295 -4.27 -10.97 13.92
C LEU A 295 -3.68 -11.57 12.65
N THR A 296 -3.61 -10.81 11.56
CA THR A 296 -3.20 -11.31 10.23
C THR A 296 -1.69 -11.17 9.97
N LEU A 297 -1.13 -9.97 10.22
CA LEU A 297 0.24 -9.62 9.85
C LEU A 297 1.35 -10.41 10.57
N PRO A 298 1.22 -10.87 11.84
CA PRO A 298 2.32 -11.58 12.51
C PRO A 298 2.78 -12.86 11.80
N GLN A 299 1.95 -13.39 10.89
CA GLN A 299 2.29 -14.56 10.08
C GLN A 299 3.27 -14.22 8.94
N GLU A 300 3.39 -12.95 8.56
CA GLU A 300 4.26 -12.47 7.50
C GLU A 300 5.58 -11.92 8.06
N ASN A 301 6.72 -12.51 7.65
CA ASN A 301 8.04 -12.05 8.08
C ASN A 301 8.71 -11.16 7.01
N SER A 302 8.05 -10.05 6.67
CA SER A 302 8.59 -9.05 5.74
C SER A 302 8.85 -7.72 6.45
N LEU A 303 9.78 -6.90 5.91
CA LEU A 303 10.03 -5.57 6.45
C LEU A 303 8.77 -4.70 6.47
N CYS A 304 7.93 -4.80 5.43
CA CYS A 304 6.67 -4.06 5.36
C CYS A 304 5.69 -4.52 6.44
N ALA A 305 5.55 -5.84 6.65
CA ALA A 305 4.70 -6.37 7.72
C ALA A 305 5.18 -5.90 9.11
N GLN A 306 6.49 -5.90 9.36
CA GLN A 306 7.06 -5.42 10.63
C GLN A 306 6.83 -3.90 10.83
N LEU A 307 6.92 -3.10 9.77
CA LEU A 307 6.60 -1.66 9.81
C LEU A 307 5.11 -1.41 10.08
N GLN A 308 4.23 -2.14 9.39
CA GLN A 308 2.78 -2.06 9.60
C GLN A 308 2.39 -2.50 11.01
N LEU A 309 3.05 -3.52 11.57
CA LEU A 309 2.86 -3.94 12.95
C LEU A 309 3.34 -2.87 13.95
N ALA A 310 4.52 -2.28 13.75
CA ALA A 310 5.01 -1.18 14.58
C ALA A 310 4.02 0.01 14.55
N SER A 311 3.58 0.41 13.36
CA SER A 311 2.56 1.44 13.15
C SER A 311 1.27 1.10 13.90
N THR A 312 0.77 -0.12 13.74
CA THR A 312 -0.49 -0.57 14.34
C THR A 312 -0.41 -0.58 15.87
N CYS A 313 0.69 -1.10 16.43
CA CYS A 313 0.97 -1.09 17.87
C CYS A 313 0.97 0.34 18.44
N PHE A 314 1.51 1.32 17.72
CA PHE A 314 1.47 2.73 18.13
C PHE A 314 0.01 3.23 18.28
N PHE A 315 -0.84 3.05 17.27
CA PHE A 315 -2.22 3.54 17.31
C PHE A 315 -3.10 2.83 18.33
N VAL A 316 -2.84 1.56 18.65
CA VAL A 316 -3.52 0.86 19.76
C VAL A 316 -2.89 1.11 21.12
N LYS A 317 -1.83 1.93 21.19
CA LYS A 317 -1.07 2.27 22.41
C LYS A 317 -0.34 1.09 23.07
N ASP A 318 -0.01 0.05 22.31
CA ASP A 318 0.89 -1.02 22.75
C ASP A 318 2.36 -0.66 22.44
N TYR A 319 2.90 0.28 23.22
CA TYR A 319 4.26 0.77 23.04
C TYR A 319 5.33 -0.29 23.31
N LYS A 320 5.01 -1.32 24.09
CA LYS A 320 5.95 -2.42 24.36
C LYS A 320 6.17 -3.23 23.08
N SER A 321 5.09 -3.71 22.45
CA SER A 321 5.18 -4.46 21.19
C SER A 321 5.68 -3.58 20.05
N MET A 322 5.31 -2.29 20.02
CA MET A 322 5.85 -1.32 19.05
C MET A 322 7.38 -1.31 19.07
N ILE A 323 8.01 -1.22 20.24
CA ILE A 323 9.49 -1.22 20.35
C ILE A 323 10.08 -2.55 19.84
N GLU A 324 9.45 -3.69 20.12
CA GLU A 324 9.90 -4.99 19.61
C GLU A 324 9.94 -4.99 18.08
N TYR A 325 8.85 -4.56 17.43
CA TYR A 325 8.79 -4.49 15.96
C TYR A 325 9.74 -3.45 15.38
N ILE A 326 9.88 -2.27 15.99
CA ILE A 326 10.88 -1.27 15.58
C ILE A 326 12.30 -1.84 15.68
N THR A 327 12.59 -2.66 16.70
CA THR A 327 13.89 -3.33 16.83
C THR A 327 14.11 -4.34 15.70
N LEU A 328 13.08 -5.09 15.30
CA LEU A 328 13.16 -6.01 14.16
C LEU A 328 13.41 -5.24 12.85
N VAL A 329 12.69 -4.14 12.63
CA VAL A 329 12.88 -3.24 11.48
C VAL A 329 14.30 -2.68 11.47
N ALA A 330 14.81 -2.21 12.62
CA ALA A 330 16.17 -1.67 12.74
C ALA A 330 17.26 -2.72 12.47
N ASN A 331 17.01 -4.01 12.72
CA ASN A 331 17.92 -5.09 12.34
C ASN A 331 17.84 -5.44 10.85
N ALA A 332 16.73 -5.16 10.19
CA ALA A 332 16.44 -5.52 8.80
C ALA A 332 16.38 -4.29 7.87
N LEU A 333 17.12 -3.22 8.19
CA LEU A 333 17.09 -1.98 7.40
C LEU A 333 17.53 -2.23 5.95
N PRO A 334 16.85 -1.61 4.96
CA PRO A 334 17.25 -1.67 3.56
C PRO A 334 18.67 -1.16 3.32
N SER A 335 19.34 -1.67 2.28
CA SER A 335 20.65 -1.17 1.83
C SER A 335 20.55 0.12 1.03
N ALA A 336 19.42 0.37 0.37
CA ALA A 336 19.17 1.61 -0.36
C ALA A 336 19.05 2.78 0.63
N GLN A 337 19.87 3.82 0.48
CA GLN A 337 19.95 4.91 1.45
C GLN A 337 18.65 5.74 1.51
N GLY A 338 18.12 6.16 0.36
CA GLY A 338 16.95 7.05 0.32
C GLY A 338 17.23 8.45 0.86
N ARG A 339 16.17 9.20 1.18
CA ARG A 339 16.23 10.56 1.75
C ARG A 339 15.15 10.73 2.80
N VAL A 340 15.29 11.72 3.68
CA VAL A 340 14.26 12.12 4.64
C VAL A 340 12.99 12.54 3.89
N SER A 341 11.84 12.02 4.33
CA SER A 341 10.51 12.36 3.86
C SER A 341 10.04 13.67 4.51
N ASN A 342 9.46 14.57 3.71
CA ASN A 342 8.86 15.80 4.22
C ASN A 342 7.33 15.70 4.38
N ASN A 343 6.76 14.56 4.00
CA ASN A 343 5.31 14.37 3.92
C ASN A 343 4.77 13.48 5.02
N LEU A 344 5.59 13.03 5.99
CA LEU A 344 5.14 12.16 7.09
C LEU A 344 4.13 12.83 8.02
N THR A 345 4.07 14.16 8.04
CA THR A 345 3.10 14.92 8.84
C THR A 345 2.33 15.86 7.93
N VAL A 346 1.00 15.76 7.93
CA VAL A 346 0.11 16.62 7.13
C VAL A 346 -1.13 17.04 7.92
N PRO A 347 -1.77 18.16 7.59
CA PRO A 347 -3.05 18.54 8.18
C PRO A 347 -4.17 17.61 7.68
N ALA A 348 -4.64 16.69 8.51
CA ALA A 348 -5.68 15.72 8.18
C ALA A 348 -6.39 15.16 9.43
N ILE A 349 -7.51 14.45 9.24
CA ILE A 349 -8.10 13.63 10.31
C ILE A 349 -7.32 12.33 10.48
N ARG A 350 -7.00 11.67 9.36
CA ARG A 350 -6.13 10.48 9.30
C ARG A 350 -5.22 10.61 8.09
N HIS A 351 -3.98 10.19 8.26
CA HIS A 351 -2.96 10.29 7.24
C HIS A 351 -2.35 8.92 6.96
N LEU A 352 -2.43 8.48 5.72
CA LEU A 352 -1.75 7.29 5.24
C LEU A 352 -0.60 7.71 4.34
N HIS A 353 0.52 7.03 4.45
CA HIS A 353 1.70 7.34 3.67
C HIS A 353 2.25 6.08 3.02
N TYR A 354 2.51 6.15 1.72
CA TYR A 354 3.32 5.15 1.03
C TYR A 354 4.79 5.44 1.29
N LEU A 355 5.32 4.79 2.32
CA LEU A 355 6.71 4.92 2.74
C LEU A 355 7.62 4.12 1.80
N PRO A 356 8.60 4.74 1.13
CA PRO A 356 9.58 3.98 0.36
C PRO A 356 10.43 3.14 1.33
N LEU A 357 10.68 1.88 0.99
CA LEU A 357 11.49 0.96 1.78
C LEU A 357 12.98 1.23 1.57
N THR A 358 13.41 2.41 2.00
CA THR A 358 14.81 2.85 2.02
C THR A 358 15.27 3.12 3.45
N ARG A 359 16.57 3.06 3.70
CA ARG A 359 17.17 3.12 5.02
C ARG A 359 16.77 4.38 5.80
N PHE A 360 16.94 5.56 5.21
CA PHE A 360 16.62 6.82 5.87
C PHE A 360 15.12 6.97 6.14
N THR A 361 14.25 6.70 5.17
CA THR A 361 12.79 6.84 5.35
C THR A 361 12.23 5.87 6.38
N VAL A 362 12.68 4.61 6.35
CA VAL A 362 12.26 3.58 7.32
C VAL A 362 12.72 3.97 8.72
N LEU A 363 13.98 4.38 8.87
CA LEU A 363 14.52 4.78 10.16
C LEU A 363 13.86 6.07 10.69
N GLN A 364 13.65 7.07 9.82
CA GLN A 364 12.93 8.30 10.13
C GLN A 364 11.53 7.98 10.66
N TYR A 365 10.78 7.13 9.97
CA TYR A 365 9.44 6.72 10.39
C TYR A 365 9.44 6.05 11.77
N CYS A 366 10.38 5.13 12.03
CA CYS A 366 10.55 4.51 13.34
C CYS A 366 10.90 5.54 14.44
N CYS A 367 11.83 6.45 14.16
CA CYS A 367 12.19 7.52 15.09
C CYS A 367 11.00 8.43 15.38
N ARG A 368 10.18 8.73 14.37
CA ARG A 368 8.98 9.56 14.48
C ARG A 368 7.89 8.90 15.32
N LEU A 369 7.67 7.59 15.17
CA LEU A 369 6.76 6.82 16.04
C LEU A 369 7.20 6.90 17.51
N LEU A 370 8.48 6.63 17.77
CA LEU A 370 9.05 6.70 19.12
C LEU A 370 8.98 8.11 19.70
N LEU A 371 9.35 9.12 18.92
CA LEU A 371 9.35 10.52 19.35
C LEU A 371 7.93 10.98 19.68
N THR A 372 6.94 10.60 18.86
CA THR A 372 5.53 10.94 19.10
C THR A 372 4.99 10.22 20.35
N ALA A 373 5.34 8.95 20.56
CA ALA A 373 4.98 8.23 21.78
C ALA A 373 5.61 8.87 23.04
N ILE A 374 6.88 9.30 22.96
CA ILE A 374 7.53 10.08 24.04
C ILE A 374 6.81 11.43 24.23
N LYS A 375 6.40 12.11 23.15
CA LYS A 375 5.63 13.36 23.22
C LYS A 375 4.37 13.19 24.04
N GLU A 376 3.62 12.10 23.86
CA GLU A 376 2.41 11.85 24.63
C GLU A 376 2.72 11.72 26.13
N SER A 377 3.86 11.10 26.48
CA SER A 377 4.32 10.98 27.87
C SER A 377 4.52 12.35 28.55
N PHE A 378 4.79 13.41 27.79
CA PHE A 378 5.08 14.74 28.32
C PHE A 378 3.87 15.43 28.94
N SER A 379 2.66 14.99 28.58
CA SER A 379 1.41 15.61 29.01
C SER A 379 0.98 15.17 30.42
N TRP A 380 1.56 14.09 30.96
CA TRP A 380 1.15 13.51 32.24
C TRP A 380 1.98 14.05 33.42
N PRO A 381 1.37 14.20 34.63
CA PRO A 381 2.10 14.56 35.83
C PRO A 381 3.20 13.53 36.16
N GLY A 382 4.46 13.97 36.23
CA GLY A 382 5.62 13.07 36.43
C GLY A 382 6.14 12.39 35.16
N GLY A 383 5.48 12.60 34.02
CA GLY A 383 5.95 12.18 32.70
C GLY A 383 7.07 13.08 32.15
N GLY A 384 7.79 12.56 31.15
CA GLY A 384 8.88 13.28 30.50
C GLY A 384 10.09 13.53 31.39
N GLY A 385 10.53 12.56 32.19
CA GLY A 385 11.79 12.63 32.95
C GLY A 385 13.01 12.93 32.05
N ASP A 386 14.16 13.27 32.63
CA ASP A 386 15.33 13.69 31.84
C ASP A 386 15.79 12.60 30.84
N LEU A 387 15.61 11.33 31.19
CA LEU A 387 15.84 10.21 30.26
C LEU A 387 14.94 10.30 29.01
N ALA A 388 13.65 10.59 29.19
CA ALA A 388 12.70 10.72 28.08
C ALA A 388 13.00 11.97 27.23
N ILE A 389 13.37 13.08 27.87
CA ILE A 389 13.81 14.32 27.20
C ILE A 389 15.06 14.04 26.36
N GLY A 390 16.07 13.39 26.93
CA GLY A 390 17.29 13.05 26.21
C GLY A 390 17.06 12.06 25.07
N ASN A 391 16.23 11.04 25.28
CA ASN A 391 15.85 10.12 24.21
C ASN A 391 15.09 10.83 23.07
N ALA A 392 14.22 11.79 23.41
CA ALA A 392 13.55 12.62 22.41
C ALA A 392 14.56 13.48 21.63
N LEU A 393 15.56 14.08 22.29
CA LEU A 393 16.64 14.81 21.63
C LEU A 393 17.43 13.94 20.65
N VAL A 394 17.73 12.69 21.02
CA VAL A 394 18.42 11.75 20.12
C VAL A 394 17.59 11.50 18.87
N LEU A 395 16.31 11.15 19.03
CA LEU A 395 15.41 10.79 17.93
C LEU A 395 15.11 11.98 17.00
N LEU A 396 15.02 13.20 17.56
CA LEU A 396 14.69 14.42 16.83
C LEU A 396 15.76 14.82 15.80
N GLN A 397 17.01 14.34 15.93
CA GLN A 397 18.11 14.69 15.02
C GLN A 397 17.83 14.30 13.56
N ILE A 398 17.08 13.23 13.29
CA ILE A 398 16.81 12.78 11.91
C ILE A 398 15.84 13.68 11.16
N ASP A 399 14.94 14.34 11.90
CA ASP A 399 13.90 15.22 11.35
C ASP A 399 14.26 16.70 11.57
N TRP A 400 15.47 17.02 12.01
CA TRP A 400 15.88 18.41 12.15
C TRP A 400 16.07 19.06 10.77
N PRO A 401 15.53 20.27 10.50
CA PRO A 401 14.86 21.21 11.41
C PRO A 401 13.31 21.15 11.43
N GLN A 402 12.68 20.15 10.80
CA GLN A 402 11.22 20.01 10.73
C GLN A 402 10.59 19.92 12.13
N GLU A 403 11.30 19.32 13.08
CA GLU A 403 10.85 19.15 14.47
C GLU A 403 11.22 20.31 15.42
N ALA A 404 11.48 21.51 14.91
CA ALA A 404 11.75 22.68 15.75
C ALA A 404 10.66 22.94 16.81
N GLY A 405 9.39 22.64 16.50
CA GLY A 405 8.28 22.76 17.45
C GLY A 405 8.44 21.84 18.67
N MET A 406 8.90 20.59 18.47
CA MET A 406 9.21 19.67 19.56
C MET A 406 10.40 20.15 20.38
N MET A 407 11.44 20.68 19.73
CA MET A 407 12.61 21.23 20.43
C MET A 407 12.20 22.36 21.38
N SER A 408 11.28 23.25 20.96
CA SER A 408 10.74 24.29 21.85
C SER A 408 10.06 23.71 23.10
N ILE A 409 9.30 22.61 22.97
CA ILE A 409 8.64 21.95 24.11
C ILE A 409 9.68 21.35 25.07
N ILE A 410 10.70 20.68 24.51
CA ILE A 410 11.82 20.09 25.26
C ILE A 410 12.55 21.18 26.05
N THR A 411 12.91 22.28 25.39
CA THR A 411 13.61 23.42 26.01
C THR A 411 12.80 24.01 27.16
N GLN A 412 11.50 24.25 26.98
CA GLN A 412 10.63 24.76 28.05
C GLN A 412 10.60 23.84 29.27
N LYS A 413 10.54 22.51 29.05
CA LYS A 413 10.59 21.53 30.14
C LYS A 413 11.92 21.57 30.88
N ILE A 414 13.04 21.55 30.16
CA ILE A 414 14.37 21.65 30.77
C ILE A 414 14.48 22.94 31.61
N MET A 415 14.04 24.07 31.06
CA MET A 415 14.04 25.36 31.77
C MET A 415 13.21 25.30 33.06
N SER A 416 12.01 24.71 33.01
CA SER A 416 11.15 24.57 34.20
C SER A 416 11.79 23.75 35.32
N ARG A 417 12.65 22.78 34.99
CA ARG A 417 13.34 21.91 35.96
C ARG A 417 14.65 22.48 36.47
N ARG A 418 15.25 23.43 35.74
CA ARG A 418 16.57 24.04 36.02
C ARG A 418 17.74 23.05 36.03
N CYS A 419 17.51 21.80 35.66
CA CYS A 419 18.50 20.74 35.60
C CYS A 419 18.13 19.80 34.46
N PHE A 420 19.14 19.25 33.80
CA PHE A 420 19.00 18.20 32.80
C PHE A 420 20.19 17.22 32.89
N SER A 421 19.90 15.97 33.20
CA SER A 421 20.89 14.88 33.23
C SER A 421 20.57 13.82 32.17
N TYR A 422 21.52 13.53 31.28
CA TYR A 422 21.32 12.50 30.25
C TYR A 422 22.56 11.61 30.09
N PRO A 423 22.54 10.38 30.64
CA PRO A 423 23.71 9.48 30.61
C PRO A 423 24.18 9.07 29.21
N LEU A 424 23.28 9.11 28.21
CA LEU A 424 23.57 8.68 26.85
C LEU A 424 23.98 9.84 25.93
N PHE A 425 24.15 11.04 26.46
CA PHE A 425 24.44 12.27 25.72
C PHE A 425 25.65 12.10 24.79
N GLN A 426 26.78 11.65 25.34
CA GLN A 426 28.03 11.58 24.60
C GLN A 426 28.06 10.48 23.54
N ALA A 427 27.14 9.53 23.61
CA ALA A 427 27.03 8.46 22.63
C ALA A 427 26.25 8.91 21.40
N TYR A 428 25.16 9.66 21.59
CA TYR A 428 24.13 9.81 20.55
C TYR A 428 23.76 11.24 20.14
N ILE A 429 24.10 12.28 20.90
CA ILE A 429 23.72 13.66 20.52
C ILE A 429 24.91 14.33 19.83
N ILE A 430 24.78 14.57 18.52
CA ILE A 430 25.82 15.15 17.67
C ILE A 430 25.38 16.42 16.91
N CYS A 431 24.08 16.62 16.70
CA CYS A 431 23.54 17.75 15.92
C CYS A 431 23.93 19.11 16.52
N VAL A 432 24.65 19.93 15.76
CA VAL A 432 25.20 21.21 16.22
C VAL A 432 24.12 22.16 16.72
N ASP A 433 23.00 22.31 16.00
CA ASP A 433 21.94 23.24 16.40
C ASP A 433 21.33 22.87 17.77
N ILE A 434 21.16 21.57 18.04
CA ILE A 434 20.70 21.09 19.35
C ILE A 434 21.74 21.37 20.44
N LEU A 435 23.03 21.15 20.15
CA LEU A 435 24.13 21.42 21.08
C LEU A 435 24.24 22.91 21.41
N GLU A 436 24.01 23.79 20.43
CA GLU A 436 23.99 25.24 20.61
C GLU A 436 22.85 25.67 21.54
N GLU A 437 21.64 25.16 21.32
CA GLU A 437 20.49 25.43 22.20
C GLU A 437 20.75 24.99 23.65
N LEU A 438 21.25 23.77 23.85
CA LEU A 438 21.60 23.30 25.20
C LEU A 438 22.72 24.13 25.83
N THR A 439 23.71 24.54 25.04
CA THR A 439 24.78 25.43 25.49
C THR A 439 24.24 26.79 25.90
N TYR A 440 23.28 27.35 25.15
CA TYR A 440 22.62 28.59 25.50
C TYR A 440 21.87 28.47 26.84
N LEU A 441 21.06 27.43 27.03
CA LEU A 441 20.32 27.21 28.29
C LEU A 441 21.24 27.11 29.52
N TRP A 442 22.43 26.57 29.34
CA TRP A 442 23.45 26.46 30.38
C TRP A 442 24.07 27.80 30.77
N THR A 443 24.06 28.80 29.88
CA THR A 443 24.57 30.13 30.20
C THR A 443 23.66 30.88 31.18
N ASP A 444 24.22 31.85 31.90
CA ASP A 444 23.45 32.72 32.79
C ASP A 444 22.36 33.51 32.05
N HIS A 445 22.55 33.77 30.74
CA HIS A 445 21.58 34.45 29.89
C HIS A 445 20.43 33.54 29.41
N GLY A 446 20.69 32.26 29.18
CA GLY A 446 19.69 31.30 28.68
C GLY A 446 18.93 30.53 29.76
N GLY A 447 19.26 30.72 31.04
CA GLY A 447 18.50 30.15 32.16
C GLY A 447 19.34 29.54 33.27
N GLY A 448 20.65 29.42 33.07
CA GLY A 448 21.61 28.93 34.06
C GLY A 448 21.31 27.50 34.52
N ILE A 449 20.86 26.64 33.61
CA ILE A 449 20.48 25.27 33.98
C ILE A 449 21.72 24.45 34.36
N LEU A 450 21.55 23.48 35.26
CA LEU A 450 22.59 22.50 35.55
C LEU A 450 22.56 21.39 34.48
N LEU A 451 23.66 21.23 33.74
CA LEU A 451 23.83 20.14 32.76
C LEU A 451 24.70 19.04 33.32
N ASP A 452 24.15 17.82 33.41
CA ASP A 452 24.87 16.61 33.79
C ASP A 452 24.91 15.64 32.59
N ILE A 453 25.91 15.86 31.73
CA ILE A 453 26.10 15.16 30.45
C ILE A 453 27.40 14.33 30.42
N ALA A 454 28.07 14.23 31.57
CA ALA A 454 29.28 13.43 31.71
C ALA A 454 28.90 11.96 31.96
N VAL A 455 29.63 11.03 31.35
CA VAL A 455 29.49 9.61 31.72
C VAL A 455 29.94 9.48 33.17
N ASN A 456 29.03 9.04 34.04
CA ASN A 456 29.35 8.65 35.42
C ASN A 456 30.36 7.48 35.38
N THR A 457 31.64 7.77 35.17
CA THR A 457 32.68 6.95 35.76
C THR A 457 32.46 7.08 37.27
N GLY A 458 32.06 5.97 37.91
CA GLY A 458 31.53 5.94 39.29
C GLY A 458 32.52 6.36 40.39
N ILE A 459 33.08 7.56 40.32
CA ILE A 459 34.13 8.06 41.24
C ILE A 459 33.72 9.38 41.92
N LEU A 460 32.58 10.00 41.58
CA LEU A 460 32.25 11.35 42.08
C LEU A 460 31.12 11.45 43.11
N GLN A 461 30.55 10.35 43.62
CA GLN A 461 29.59 10.43 44.73
C GLN A 461 30.22 10.84 46.09
N ASN A 462 31.54 11.04 46.18
CA ASN A 462 32.21 11.41 47.43
C ASN A 462 32.86 12.81 47.48
N ARG A 463 32.64 13.72 46.51
CA ARG A 463 33.14 15.11 46.64
C ARG A 463 32.08 16.07 47.17
N ARG A 464 31.71 15.85 48.43
CA ARG A 464 31.03 16.84 49.27
C ARG A 464 32.05 17.78 49.92
N ILE A 465 32.86 18.51 49.13
CA ILE A 465 33.62 19.67 49.62
C ILE A 465 33.67 20.74 48.53
N SER A 466 32.83 21.76 48.69
CA SER A 466 32.85 23.00 47.90
C SER A 466 34.19 23.71 48.14
N THR A 467 35.02 23.74 47.10
CA THR A 467 36.18 24.65 47.01
C THR A 467 36.09 25.37 45.67
N ARG A 468 36.39 26.68 45.67
CA ARG A 468 36.22 27.64 44.56
C ARG A 468 36.90 27.29 43.22
N GLY A 469 37.56 26.13 43.10
CA GLY A 469 38.19 25.61 41.88
C GLY A 469 37.49 24.41 41.23
N ALA A 470 36.60 23.70 41.95
CA ALA A 470 35.93 22.50 41.42
C ALA A 470 34.94 22.83 40.29
N ASP A 471 34.20 23.94 40.43
CA ASP A 471 33.22 24.38 39.44
C ASP A 471 33.85 24.79 38.10
N LYS A 472 35.10 25.29 38.11
CA LYS A 472 35.82 25.63 36.87
C LYS A 472 36.16 24.38 36.06
N GLY A 473 36.54 23.29 36.73
CA GLY A 473 36.86 22.02 36.07
C GLY A 473 35.64 21.40 35.38
N VAL A 474 34.50 21.37 36.09
CA VAL A 474 33.22 20.88 35.54
C VAL A 474 32.77 21.70 34.34
N ARG A 475 32.89 23.04 34.40
CA ARG A 475 32.54 23.92 33.28
C ARG A 475 33.40 23.68 32.04
N GLU A 476 34.70 23.44 32.19
CA GLU A 476 35.58 23.13 31.05
C GLU A 476 35.33 21.72 30.49
N GLU A 477 35.00 20.74 31.33
CA GLU A 477 34.63 19.39 30.88
C GLU A 477 33.34 19.40 30.04
N VAL A 478 32.32 20.14 30.46
CA VAL A 478 31.08 20.32 29.68
C VAL A 478 31.37 20.98 28.33
N LYS A 479 32.16 22.07 28.30
CA LYS A 479 32.56 22.72 27.04
C LYS A 479 33.34 21.77 26.12
N GLN A 480 34.27 21.00 26.68
CA GLN A 480 35.05 20.03 25.91
C GLN A 480 34.15 18.92 25.36
N THR A 481 33.17 18.48 26.14
CA THR A 481 32.17 17.49 25.71
C THR A 481 31.33 18.02 24.56
N MET A 482 30.80 19.26 24.66
CA MET A 482 30.05 19.90 23.57
C MET A 482 30.89 20.01 22.29
N ARG A 483 32.15 20.44 22.39
CA ARG A 483 33.07 20.53 21.24
C ARG A 483 33.32 19.17 20.58
N ARG A 484 33.48 18.10 21.39
CA ARG A 484 33.66 16.74 20.86
C ARG A 484 32.42 16.24 20.14
N GLN A 485 31.23 16.53 20.65
CA GLN A 485 29.98 16.15 19.97
C GLN A 485 29.77 16.93 18.68
N ALA A 486 29.99 18.26 18.69
CA ALA A 486 29.88 19.09 17.49
C ALA A 486 30.86 18.66 16.38
N ALA A 487 32.05 18.16 16.75
CA ALA A 487 33.02 17.64 15.78
C ALA A 487 32.59 16.32 15.10
N ARG A 488 31.55 15.65 15.60
CA ARG A 488 30.98 14.43 15.01
C ARG A 488 29.88 14.72 14.00
N ASP A 489 29.28 15.92 14.03
CA ASP A 489 28.22 16.29 13.10
C ASP A 489 28.75 16.34 11.67
N GLY A 490 28.01 15.73 10.73
CA GLY A 490 28.45 15.55 9.34
C GLY A 490 29.61 14.57 9.11
N VAL A 491 30.22 14.01 10.17
CA VAL A 491 31.29 12.99 10.09
C VAL A 491 30.72 11.61 10.41
N ASP A 492 30.02 11.49 11.53
CA ASP A 492 29.34 10.25 11.91
C ASP A 492 28.07 10.07 11.09
N ALA A 493 27.84 8.86 10.57
CA ALA A 493 26.61 8.52 9.88
C ALA A 493 25.42 8.51 10.87
N LEU A 494 24.56 9.53 10.77
CA LEU A 494 23.43 9.72 11.69
C LEU A 494 22.48 8.51 11.71
N ASP A 495 22.25 7.90 10.55
CA ASP A 495 21.42 6.71 10.41
C ASP A 495 22.00 5.49 11.16
N GLU A 496 23.31 5.26 11.09
CA GLU A 496 23.95 4.19 11.87
C GLU A 496 23.92 4.47 13.37
N LEU A 497 24.10 5.74 13.76
CA LEU A 497 24.04 6.15 15.16
C LEU A 497 22.65 5.92 15.74
N LEU A 498 21.60 6.29 15.01
CA LEU A 498 20.20 6.11 15.43
C LEU A 498 19.78 4.63 15.40
N GLN A 499 20.24 3.87 14.41
CA GLN A 499 20.07 2.42 14.41
C GLN A 499 20.70 1.80 15.67
N ARG A 500 21.94 2.17 16.01
CA ARG A 500 22.62 1.70 17.23
C ARG A 500 21.86 2.12 18.50
N PHE A 501 21.30 3.32 18.53
CA PHE A 501 20.48 3.78 19.65
C PHE A 501 19.24 2.90 19.85
N ILE A 502 18.47 2.65 18.79
CA ILE A 502 17.26 1.82 18.83
C ILE A 502 17.60 0.40 19.32
N LEU A 503 18.69 -0.19 18.81
CA LEU A 503 19.07 -1.57 19.13
C LEU A 503 19.63 -1.72 20.55
N ASN A 504 20.50 -0.81 21.00
CA ASN A 504 21.22 -0.96 22.26
C ASN A 504 20.42 -0.40 23.45
N GLU A 505 19.65 0.67 23.25
CA GLU A 505 19.01 1.43 24.33
C GLU A 505 17.51 1.12 24.47
N LYS A 506 17.10 -0.06 24.02
CA LYS A 506 15.71 -0.57 24.10
C LYS A 506 15.07 -0.39 25.48
N LYS A 507 15.80 -0.69 26.56
CA LYS A 507 15.30 -0.52 27.94
C LYS A 507 15.06 0.95 28.29
N ALA A 508 15.95 1.84 27.85
CA ALA A 508 15.81 3.28 28.07
C ALA A 508 14.60 3.83 27.30
N LEU A 509 14.39 3.37 26.06
CA LEU A 509 13.20 3.68 25.28
C LEU A 509 11.93 3.17 25.97
N GLN A 510 11.90 1.91 26.41
CA GLN A 510 10.77 1.35 27.15
C GLN A 510 10.43 2.18 28.39
N HIS A 511 11.41 2.54 29.22
CA HIS A 511 11.19 3.39 30.39
C HIS A 511 10.65 4.78 30.04
N SER A 512 11.00 5.32 28.87
CA SER A 512 10.52 6.63 28.41
C SER A 512 9.08 6.58 27.90
N LEU A 513 8.61 5.40 27.49
CA LEU A 513 7.27 5.17 26.95
C LEU A 513 6.27 4.60 27.97
N ILE A 514 6.68 4.35 29.23
CA ILE A 514 5.75 3.82 30.25
C ILE A 514 4.69 4.87 30.54
N VAL A 515 3.53 4.70 29.88
CA VAL A 515 2.26 5.26 30.31
C VAL A 515 1.85 4.47 31.54
N ARG A 516 1.73 5.15 32.68
CA ARG A 516 1.14 4.56 33.89
C ARG A 516 -0.35 4.38 33.75
#